data_AF-M3VAE4-F1
#
_entry.id   AF-M3VAE4-F1
#
_cell.length_a   1.000
_cell.length_b   1.000
_cell.length_c   1.000
_cell.angle_alpha   90.00
_cell.angle_beta   90.00
_cell.angle_gamma   90.00
#
_symmetry.space_group_name_H-M   'P 1'
#
loop_
_entity.id
_entity.type
_entity.pdbx_description
1 polymer ?
#
loop_
_entity_poly.entity_id
_entity_poly.type
_entity_poly.pdbx_seq_one_letter_code
_entity_poly.pdbx_strand_id
1 'polypeptide(L)' 'MTDLSPATEAVLADRQAERYEAMAASREERSARWYGGGSYAFVDSMATADEYRKKAAAFRAQARHYRELAARATKG' A
#
# COMPACT_ATOMS: atom_id res chain seq x y z
N MET A 1 -8.67 -19.92 14.06
CA MET A 1 -8.32 -19.00 12.96
C MET A 1 -9.40 -19.16 11.93
N THR A 2 -10.22 -18.14 11.69
CA THR A 2 -11.25 -18.22 10.65
C THR A 2 -10.56 -17.95 9.33
N ASP A 3 -10.36 -18.96 8.50
CA ASP A 3 -9.84 -18.77 7.15
C ASP A 3 -10.84 -17.93 6.36
N LEU A 4 -10.41 -16.72 5.99
CA LEU A 4 -11.22 -15.83 5.16
C LEU A 4 -11.20 -16.34 3.71
N SER A 5 -12.27 -16.09 2.96
CA SER A 5 -12.28 -16.42 1.55
C SER A 5 -11.21 -15.60 0.80
N PRO A 6 -10.61 -16.14 -0.29
CA PRO A 6 -9.64 -15.39 -1.08
C PRO A 6 -10.20 -14.05 -1.59
N ALA A 7 -11.50 -13.95 -1.87
CA ALA A 7 -12.12 -12.68 -2.24
C ALA A 7 -12.07 -11.64 -1.10
N THR A 8 -12.32 -12.04 0.14
CA THR A 8 -12.22 -11.17 1.31
C THR A 8 -10.77 -10.75 1.56
N GLU A 9 -9.82 -11.68 1.47
CA GLU A 9 -8.38 -11.41 1.61
C GLU A 9 -7.89 -10.39 0.56
N ALA A 10 -8.37 -10.49 -0.68
CA ALA A 10 -8.06 -9.51 -1.72
C ALA A 10 -8.50 -8.09 -1.34
N VAL A 11 -9.73 -7.94 -0.83
CA VAL A 11 -10.27 -6.64 -0.39
C VAL A 11 -9.49 -6.08 0.79
N LEU A 12 -9.11 -6.92 1.75
CA LEU A 12 -8.30 -6.49 2.90
C LEU A 12 -6.92 -6.01 2.45
N ALA A 13 -6.28 -6.73 1.53
CA ALA A 13 -5.00 -6.34 0.96
C ALA A 13 -5.11 -5.00 0.20
N ASP A 14 -6.16 -4.78 -0.61
CA ASP A 14 -6.38 -3.49 -1.27
C ASP A 14 -6.56 -2.34 -0.28
N ARG A 15 -7.37 -2.53 0.76
CA ARG A 15 -7.56 -1.50 1.80
C ARG A 15 -6.24 -1.18 2.51
N GLN A 16 -5.39 -2.18 2.72
CA GLN A 16 -4.08 -1.96 3.31
C GLN A 16 -3.16 -1.19 2.35
N ALA A 17 -3.21 -1.47 1.05
CA ALA A 17 -2.49 -0.70 0.04
C ALA A 17 -2.94 0.77 0.02
N GLU A 18 -4.25 1.03 0.02
CA GLU A 18 -4.82 2.39 0.04
C GLU A 18 -4.35 3.19 1.26
N ARG A 19 -4.28 2.55 2.44
CA ARG A 19 -3.76 3.18 3.66
C ARG A 19 -2.30 3.60 3.50
N TYR A 20 -1.46 2.75 2.90
CA TYR A 20 -0.07 3.09 2.65
C TYR A 20 0.10 4.18 1.58
N GLU A 21 -0.72 4.16 0.52
CA GLU A 21 -0.76 5.23 -0.49
C GLU A 21 -1.13 6.58 0.16
N ALA A 22 -2.14 6.61 1.03
CA ALA A 22 -2.54 7.81 1.76
C ALA A 22 -1.46 8.32 2.74
N MET A 23 -0.77 7.40 3.43
CA MET A 23 0.36 7.75 4.31
C MET A 23 1.53 8.35 3.51
N ALA A 24 1.84 7.79 2.33
CA ALA A 24 2.87 8.33 1.44
C ALA A 24 2.50 9.75 0.98
N ALA A 25 1.28 9.95 0.46
CA ALA A 25 0.82 11.27 0.01
C ALA A 25 0.84 12.32 1.13
N SER A 26 0.39 11.95 2.33
CA SER A 26 0.39 12.85 3.50
C SER A 26 1.80 13.28 3.90
N ARG A 27 2.76 12.35 3.83
CA ARG A 27 4.19 12.63 4.08
C ARG A 27 4.74 13.62 3.06
N GLU A 28 4.45 13.40 1.79
CA GLU A 28 4.89 14.30 0.72
C GLU A 28 4.33 15.71 0.87
N GLU A 29 3.02 15.84 1.08
CA GLU A 29 2.36 17.12 1.28
C GLU A 29 2.94 17.87 2.49
N ARG A 30 3.10 17.17 3.62
CA ARG A 30 3.66 17.77 4.84
C ARG A 30 5.11 18.19 4.65
N SER A 31 5.93 17.36 4.04
CA SER A 31 7.34 17.67 3.83
C SER A 31 7.56 18.80 2.84
N ALA A 32 6.79 18.85 1.76
CA ALA A 32 6.83 19.97 0.82
C ALA A 32 6.44 21.31 1.48
N ARG A 33 5.56 21.28 2.47
CA ARG A 33 5.13 22.46 3.23
C ARG A 33 6.11 22.90 4.32
N TRP A 34 6.73 21.94 5.01
CA TRP A 34 7.47 22.21 6.25
C TRP A 34 8.98 22.31 6.05
N TYR A 35 9.50 21.69 4.99
CA TYR A 35 10.93 21.59 4.75
C TYR A 35 11.28 22.15 3.39
N GLY A 36 12.33 22.97 3.32
CA GLY A 36 12.94 23.35 2.05
C GLY A 36 13.41 22.11 1.29
N GLY A 37 13.09 22.05 0.00
CA GLY A 37 13.50 20.95 -0.88
C GLY A 37 15.02 20.81 -0.85
N GLY A 38 15.50 19.70 -0.30
CA GLY A 38 16.94 19.42 -0.12
C GLY A 38 17.44 19.44 1.33
N SER A 39 16.62 19.83 2.31
CA SER A 39 16.97 19.62 3.72
C SER A 39 16.99 18.13 4.07
N TYR A 40 17.81 17.73 5.05
CA TYR A 40 17.87 16.34 5.51
C TYR A 40 16.49 15.78 5.90
N ALA A 41 15.68 16.58 6.61
CA ALA A 41 14.33 16.18 7.02
C ALA A 41 13.36 16.02 5.83
N PHE A 42 13.54 16.79 4.75
CA PHE A 42 12.80 16.58 3.51
C PHE A 42 13.15 15.23 2.88
N VAL A 43 14.45 14.97 2.69
CA VAL A 43 14.95 13.73 2.06
C VAL A 43 14.54 12.48 2.85
N ASP A 44 14.71 12.50 4.17
CA ASP A 44 14.30 11.38 5.05
C ASP A 44 12.79 11.09 4.97
N SER A 45 11.98 12.15 4.90
CA SER A 45 10.54 11.99 4.77
C SER A 45 10.12 11.48 3.39
N MET A 46 10.82 11.86 2.31
CA MET A 46 10.60 11.29 0.98
C MET A 46 10.98 9.81 0.94
N ALA A 47 12.11 9.44 1.54
CA ALA A 47 12.50 8.02 1.66
C ALA A 47 11.43 7.20 2.41
N THR A 48 10.87 7.77 3.48
CA THR A 48 9.76 7.14 4.21
C THR A 48 8.50 7.01 3.34
N ALA A 49 8.16 8.03 2.56
CA ALA A 49 7.02 7.98 1.63
C ALA A 49 7.21 6.88 0.56
N ASP A 50 8.42 6.73 0.04
CA ASP A 50 8.76 5.66 -0.91
C ASP A 50 8.67 4.27 -0.29
N GLU A 51 9.07 4.10 0.97
CA GLU A 51 8.86 2.84 1.69
C GLU A 51 7.37 2.51 1.83
N TYR A 52 6.51 3.50 2.08
CA TYR A 52 5.06 3.27 2.07
C TYR A 52 4.54 2.90 0.69
N ARG A 53 5.04 3.51 -0.39
CA ARG A 53 4.68 3.12 -1.77
C ARG A 53 5.08 1.68 -2.08
N LYS A 54 6.28 1.26 -1.68
CA LYS A 54 6.73 -0.14 -1.84
C LYS A 54 5.81 -1.10 -1.10
N LYS A 55 5.43 -0.77 0.14
CA LYS A 55 4.47 -1.58 0.91
C LYS A 55 3.12 -1.64 0.22
N ALA A 56 2.59 -0.51 -0.24
CA ALA A 56 1.34 -0.48 -1.00
C ALA A 56 1.40 -1.39 -2.24
N ALA A 57 2.48 -1.29 -3.03
CA ALA A 57 2.67 -2.14 -4.21
C ALA A 57 2.70 -3.64 -3.87
N ALA A 58 3.33 -4.02 -2.76
CA ALA A 58 3.32 -5.40 -2.27
C ALA A 58 1.90 -5.88 -1.92
N PHE A 59 1.12 -5.06 -1.21
CA PHE A 59 -0.28 -5.37 -0.90
C PHE A 59 -1.16 -5.42 -2.16
N ARG A 60 -0.94 -4.56 -3.16
CA ARG A 60 -1.63 -4.66 -4.46
C ARG A 60 -1.29 -5.96 -5.19
N ALA A 61 -0.03 -6.41 -5.13
CA ALA A 61 0.38 -7.69 -5.70
C ALA A 61 -0.28 -8.87 -4.96
N GLN A 62 -0.35 -8.81 -3.63
CA GLN A 62 -1.05 -9.79 -2.82
C GLN A 62 -2.56 -9.83 -3.13
N ALA A 63 -3.20 -8.66 -3.26
CA ALA A 63 -4.60 -8.57 -3.66
C ALA A 63 -4.85 -9.21 -5.03
N ARG A 64 -3.98 -8.97 -6.02
CA ARG A 64 -4.04 -9.63 -7.34
C ARG A 64 -3.95 -11.15 -7.20
N HIS A 65 -3.00 -11.65 -6.42
CA HIS A 65 -2.84 -13.08 -6.19
C HIS A 65 -4.11 -13.72 -5.58
N TYR A 66 -4.71 -13.09 -4.58
CA TYR A 66 -5.95 -13.58 -3.99
C TYR A 66 -7.14 -13.55 -4.95
N ARG A 67 -7.23 -12.55 -5.83
CA ARG A 67 -8.26 -12.51 -6.90
C ARG A 67 -8.06 -13.65 -7.90
N GLU A 68 -6.83 -13.98 -8.25
CA GLU A 68 -6.53 -15.13 -9.12
C GLU A 68 -6.96 -16.45 -8.46
N LEU A 69 -6.68 -16.62 -7.15
CA LEU A 69 -7.14 -17.78 -6.39
C LEU A 69 -8.67 -17.86 -6.34
N ALA A 70 -9.34 -16.75 -6.07
CA ALA A 70 -10.81 -16.67 -6.08
C ALA A 70 -11.40 -17.04 -7.45
N ALA A 71 -10.81 -16.53 -8.54
CA ALA A 71 -11.25 -16.81 -9.90
C ALA A 71 -11.02 -18.26 -10.34
N ARG A 72 -10.00 -18.94 -9.78
CA ARG A 72 -9.79 -20.38 -10.00
C ARG A 72 -10.83 -21.20 -9.24
N ALA A 73 -11.15 -20.83 -8.01
CA ALA A 73 -12.14 -21.52 -7.19
C ALA A 73 -13.56 -21.46 -7.78
N THR A 74 -13.90 -20.46 -8.59
CA THR A 74 -15.21 -20.35 -9.26
C THR A 74 -15.29 -21.05 -10.61
N LYS A 75 -14.15 -21.47 -11.19
CA LYS A 75 -14.07 -22.16 -12.49
C LYS A 75 -13.93 -23.68 -12.36
N GLY A 76 -13.68 -24.19 -11.15
CA GLY A 76 -13.57 -25.62 -10.83
C GLY A 76 -14.90 -26.25 -10.48
#